data_AF-A0A7J7VMU4-F1
#
_entry.id   AF-A0A7J7VMU4-F1
#
_cell.length_a   1.000
_cell.length_b   1.000
_cell.length_c   1.000
_cell.angle_alpha   90.00
_cell.angle_beta   90.00
_cell.angle_gamma   90.00
#
_symmetry.space_group_name_H-M   'P 1'
#
loop_
_entity.id
_entity.type
_entity.pdbx_description
1 polymer ?
#
loop_
_entity_poly.entity_id
_entity_poly.type
_entity_poly.pdbx_seq_one_letter_code
_entity_poly.pdbx_strand_id
1 'polypeptide(L)'
;MSAEAADREAATSSRPCTPPQTCWFEFLLEESLLEKHLRKPCPDPAPVQLIVQFLEQASKPSVNEQNQVQPPPDNKRNRILKLLALKVAAHLKWDLDILEKSLSVPVLNMLLNELLCVSKVPPGTKHVDMDLATLPPTTAMAILLYNRWAIRTIVQSSFPVKQAKPGPPQLSVMNQMQQEKELTENILKVLKEQASDSILVLEAALKLNKDLYVHTMRTLDLLAMEPGMVNGETESSTAGLKIKTEEMQCQVCYDLGAAYFQQGSTNSAAYENAREKFFRTKELIAEMRSA
;
A
#
# COMPACT_ATOMS: atom_id res chain seq x y z
N MET A 1 30.84 1.40 -60.19
CA MET A 1 30.82 1.43 -58.71
C MET A 1 29.36 1.34 -58.30
N SER A 2 28.93 0.13 -57.94
CA SER A 2 27.52 -0.25 -57.83
C SER A 2 26.87 0.29 -56.55
N ALA A 3 25.61 0.72 -56.69
CA ALA A 3 24.74 1.24 -55.64
C ALA A 3 24.43 0.25 -54.50
N GLU A 4 24.94 -0.98 -54.55
CA GLU A 4 24.82 -2.02 -53.53
C GLU A 4 25.76 -1.83 -52.31
N ALA A 5 26.78 -0.96 -52.41
CA ALA A 5 27.69 -0.71 -51.29
C ALA A 5 27.15 0.32 -50.28
N ALA A 6 26.22 1.20 -50.70
CA ALA A 6 25.65 2.24 -49.84
C ALA A 6 24.50 1.73 -48.95
N ASP A 7 23.86 0.62 -49.31
CA ASP A 7 22.70 0.08 -48.59
C ASP A 7 23.09 -0.86 -47.43
N ARG A 8 24.38 -1.25 -47.35
CA ARG A 8 24.92 -2.02 -46.22
C ARG A 8 25.40 -1.18 -45.04
N GLU A 9 25.59 0.12 -45.21
CA GLU A 9 25.93 1.03 -44.10
C GLU A 9 24.71 1.63 -43.41
N ALA A 10 23.52 1.60 -44.03
CA ALA A 10 22.28 2.09 -43.43
C ALA A 10 21.62 1.09 -42.45
N ALA A 11 22.09 -0.17 -42.40
CA ALA A 11 21.51 -1.23 -41.57
C ALA A 11 22.16 -1.39 -40.17
N THR A 12 23.07 -0.50 -39.76
CA THR A 12 23.66 -0.51 -38.40
C THR A 12 23.00 0.50 -37.45
N SER A 13 22.03 1.29 -37.91
CA SER A 13 21.26 2.25 -37.09
C SER A 13 20.07 1.59 -36.38
N SER A 14 20.22 0.38 -35.84
CA SER A 14 19.13 -0.32 -35.18
C SER A 14 19.24 -0.27 -33.65
N ARG A 15 18.44 0.65 -33.09
CA ARG A 15 17.89 0.77 -31.72
C ARG A 15 18.43 1.97 -30.95
N PRO A 16 17.56 2.86 -30.45
CA PRO A 16 17.91 3.72 -29.34
C PRO A 16 18.50 2.84 -28.24
N CYS A 17 19.68 3.20 -27.75
CA CYS A 17 20.30 2.55 -26.60
C CYS A 17 19.53 2.97 -25.34
N THR A 18 18.30 2.48 -25.17
CA THR A 18 17.66 2.52 -23.86
C THR A 18 18.45 1.56 -22.98
N PRO A 19 18.97 2.02 -21.82
CA PRO A 19 19.61 1.14 -20.86
C PRO A 19 18.69 -0.04 -20.56
N PRO A 20 19.23 -1.27 -20.39
CA PRO A 20 18.40 -2.42 -20.03
C PRO A 20 17.61 -2.11 -18.75
N GLN A 21 16.30 -2.38 -18.80
CA GLN A 21 15.40 -2.19 -17.67
C GLN A 21 15.85 -3.09 -16.52
N THR A 22 15.97 -2.53 -15.31
CA THR A 22 16.37 -3.29 -14.12
C THR A 22 15.29 -4.31 -13.79
N CYS A 23 15.65 -5.59 -13.76
CA CYS A 23 14.72 -6.67 -13.46
C CYS A 23 14.48 -6.80 -11.94
N TRP A 24 13.29 -7.27 -11.55
CA TRP A 24 12.92 -7.41 -10.12
C TRP A 24 13.92 -8.26 -9.31
N PHE A 25 14.53 -9.28 -9.92
CA PHE A 25 15.45 -10.18 -9.21
C PHE A 25 16.80 -9.52 -8.91
N GLU A 26 17.19 -8.47 -9.66
CA GLU A 26 18.45 -7.75 -9.40
C GLU A 26 18.43 -7.06 -8.04
N PHE A 27 17.25 -6.61 -7.60
CA PHE A 27 17.05 -6.03 -6.26
C PHE A 27 17.22 -7.06 -5.13
N LEU A 28 17.20 -8.36 -5.43
CA LEU A 28 17.55 -9.41 -4.46
C LEU A 28 19.06 -9.66 -4.38
N LEU A 29 19.81 -9.28 -5.41
CA LEU A 29 21.24 -9.54 -5.50
C LEU A 29 22.06 -8.39 -4.89
N GLU A 30 21.60 -7.15 -5.03
CA GLU A 30 22.26 -5.97 -4.49
C GLU A 30 21.33 -5.18 -3.54
N GLU A 31 21.65 -5.21 -2.25
CA GLU A 31 20.86 -4.58 -1.18
C GLU A 31 20.64 -3.07 -1.39
N SER A 32 21.67 -2.37 -1.87
CA SER A 32 21.61 -0.91 -2.10
C SER A 32 20.93 -0.50 -3.42
N LEU A 33 20.63 -1.46 -4.31
CA LEU A 33 20.13 -1.17 -5.64
C LEU A 33 18.76 -0.49 -5.61
N LEU A 34 17.89 -0.91 -4.67
CA LEU A 34 16.54 -0.34 -4.55
C LEU A 34 16.60 1.16 -4.26
N GLU A 35 17.39 1.57 -3.27
CA GLU A 35 17.55 2.99 -2.93
C GLU A 35 18.14 3.81 -4.07
N LYS A 36 19.18 3.29 -4.72
CA LYS A 36 19.80 3.94 -5.88
C LYS A 36 18.80 4.11 -7.03
N HIS A 37 17.97 3.09 -7.26
CA HIS A 37 16.96 3.12 -8.31
C HIS A 37 15.87 4.14 -8.04
N LEU A 38 15.31 4.16 -6.82
CA LEU A 38 14.21 5.06 -6.44
C LEU A 38 14.64 6.54 -6.39
N ARG A 39 15.94 6.84 -6.28
CA ARG A 39 16.46 8.22 -6.37
C ARG A 39 16.56 8.77 -7.79
N LYS A 40 16.40 7.93 -8.82
CA LYS A 40 16.41 8.39 -10.23
C LYS A 40 15.17 9.27 -10.48
N PRO A 41 15.27 10.32 -11.33
CA PRO A 41 14.14 11.22 -11.60
C PRO A 41 12.97 10.52 -12.30
N CYS A 42 13.24 9.51 -13.12
CA CYS A 42 12.24 8.66 -13.78
C CYS A 42 12.70 7.21 -13.70
N PRO A 43 12.52 6.52 -12.57
CA PRO A 43 12.93 5.13 -12.43
C PRO A 43 12.09 4.24 -13.34
N ASP A 44 12.74 3.32 -14.05
CA ASP A 44 12.07 2.27 -14.84
C ASP A 44 12.60 0.88 -14.41
N PRO A 45 11.80 0.03 -13.74
CA PRO A 45 10.36 0.18 -13.49
C PRO A 45 10.01 1.31 -12.50
N ALA A 46 8.83 1.88 -12.65
CA ALA A 46 8.31 2.89 -11.73
C ALA A 46 8.07 2.30 -10.32
N PRO A 47 8.10 3.10 -9.24
CA PRO A 47 7.95 2.58 -7.88
C PRO A 47 6.70 1.71 -7.69
N VAL A 48 5.53 2.15 -8.17
CA VAL A 48 4.29 1.39 -8.06
C VAL A 48 4.33 0.07 -8.83
N GLN A 49 5.05 0.01 -9.96
CA GLN A 49 5.26 -1.24 -10.71
C GLN A 49 6.16 -2.21 -9.94
N LEU A 50 7.17 -1.71 -9.23
CA LEU A 50 8.01 -2.56 -8.37
C LEU A 50 7.21 -3.19 -7.23
N ILE A 51 6.28 -2.45 -6.61
CA ILE A 51 5.38 -3.02 -5.58
C ILE A 51 4.61 -4.21 -6.15
N VAL A 52 3.98 -4.03 -7.32
CA VAL A 52 3.22 -5.10 -8.01
C VAL A 52 4.13 -6.29 -8.29
N GLN A 53 5.28 -6.06 -8.93
CA GLN A 53 6.22 -7.13 -9.27
C GLN A 53 6.70 -7.90 -8.04
N PHE A 54 7.09 -7.22 -6.96
CA PHE A 54 7.57 -7.90 -5.76
C PHE A 54 6.47 -8.72 -5.08
N LEU A 55 5.27 -8.17 -4.93
CA LEU A 55 4.16 -8.87 -4.28
C LEU A 55 3.63 -10.03 -5.13
N GLU A 56 3.52 -9.87 -6.46
CA GLU A 56 3.15 -10.96 -7.35
C GLU A 56 4.16 -12.11 -7.27
N GLN A 57 5.46 -11.81 -7.27
CA GLN A 57 6.48 -12.86 -7.18
C GLN A 57 6.49 -13.53 -5.80
N ALA A 58 6.20 -12.80 -4.72
CA ALA A 58 6.11 -13.33 -3.37
C ALA A 58 4.85 -14.18 -3.13
N SER A 59 3.75 -13.85 -3.83
CA SER A 59 2.43 -14.48 -3.67
C SER A 59 2.14 -15.55 -4.73
N LYS A 60 3.13 -15.94 -5.54
CA LYS A 60 2.97 -17.03 -6.51
C LYS A 60 2.72 -18.36 -5.79
N PRO A 61 1.58 -19.04 -6.05
CA PRO A 61 1.34 -20.35 -5.49
C PRO A 61 2.35 -21.36 -6.06
N SER A 62 2.81 -22.28 -5.22
CA SER A 62 3.66 -23.40 -5.65
C SER A 62 2.79 -24.59 -6.02
N VAL A 63 3.30 -25.42 -6.93
CA VAL A 63 2.66 -26.68 -7.31
C VAL A 63 3.51 -27.82 -6.76
N ASN A 64 2.90 -28.77 -6.04
CA ASN A 64 3.62 -29.93 -5.54
C ASN A 64 3.86 -30.98 -6.66
N GLU A 65 4.61 -32.04 -6.35
CA GLU A 65 4.88 -33.14 -7.30
C GLU A 65 3.61 -33.85 -7.83
N GLN A 66 2.46 -33.63 -7.17
CA GLN A 66 1.15 -34.20 -7.51
C GLN A 66 0.25 -33.18 -8.25
N ASN A 67 0.82 -32.08 -8.75
CA ASN A 67 0.10 -30.99 -9.42
C ASN A 67 -0.99 -30.29 -8.57
N GLN A 68 -0.90 -30.40 -7.25
CA GLN A 68 -1.80 -29.69 -6.34
C GLN A 68 -1.25 -28.30 -6.03
N VAL A 69 -2.12 -27.29 -6.12
CA VAL A 69 -1.82 -25.90 -5.80
C VAL A 69 -1.67 -25.76 -4.29
N GLN A 70 -0.51 -25.31 -3.85
CA GLN A 70 -0.23 -24.99 -2.45
C GLN A 70 -0.18 -23.47 -2.26
N PRO A 71 -0.51 -22.98 -1.04
CA PRO A 71 -0.34 -21.58 -0.71
C PRO A 71 1.13 -21.15 -0.91
N PRO A 72 1.38 -19.86 -1.17
CA PRO A 72 2.74 -19.36 -1.36
C PRO A 72 3.63 -19.73 -0.17
N PRO A 73 4.83 -20.29 -0.40
CA PRO A 73 5.70 -20.71 0.68
C PRO A 73 6.21 -19.50 1.47
N ASP A 74 6.19 -19.58 2.80
CA ASP A 74 6.84 -18.58 3.65
C ASP A 74 8.35 -18.85 3.75
N ASN A 75 9.06 -18.50 2.68
CA ASN A 75 10.51 -18.68 2.58
C ASN A 75 11.25 -17.33 2.62
N LYS A 76 12.57 -17.39 2.84
CA LYS A 76 13.45 -16.21 2.90
C LYS A 76 13.30 -15.30 1.68
N ARG A 77 13.20 -15.86 0.47
CA ARG A 77 13.03 -15.09 -0.78
C ARG A 77 11.73 -14.26 -0.74
N ASN A 78 10.62 -14.89 -0.37
CA ASN A 78 9.32 -14.23 -0.34
C ASN A 78 9.25 -13.15 0.75
N ARG A 79 9.87 -13.39 1.91
CA ARG A 79 10.03 -12.36 2.96
C ARG A 79 10.83 -11.15 2.47
N ILE A 80 11.94 -11.36 1.75
CA ILE A 80 12.72 -10.26 1.18
C ILE A 80 11.91 -9.49 0.14
N LEU A 81 11.19 -10.18 -0.75
CA LEU A 81 10.35 -9.52 -1.76
C LEU A 81 9.26 -8.65 -1.12
N LYS A 82 8.57 -9.17 -0.11
CA LYS A 82 7.59 -8.43 0.70
C LYS A 82 8.21 -7.19 1.36
N LEU A 83 9.39 -7.34 1.97
CA LEU A 83 10.14 -6.23 2.55
C LEU A 83 10.51 -5.17 1.50
N LEU A 84 10.96 -5.57 0.31
CA LEU A 84 11.25 -4.64 -0.79
C LEU A 84 9.99 -3.86 -1.21
N ALA A 85 8.82 -4.50 -1.28
CA ALA A 85 7.56 -3.82 -1.56
C ALA A 85 7.22 -2.76 -0.50
N LEU A 86 7.38 -3.10 0.79
CA LEU A 86 7.19 -2.15 1.90
C LEU A 86 8.17 -0.99 1.83
N LYS A 87 9.43 -1.25 1.48
CA LYS A 87 10.45 -0.20 1.29
C LYS A 87 10.07 0.77 0.17
N VAL A 88 9.53 0.27 -0.94
CA VAL A 88 9.03 1.13 -2.01
C VAL A 88 7.83 1.95 -1.55
N ALA A 89 6.89 1.37 -0.81
CA ALA A 89 5.77 2.10 -0.22
C ALA A 89 6.23 3.19 0.77
N ALA A 90 7.27 2.90 1.56
CA ALA A 90 7.91 3.87 2.45
C ALA A 90 8.60 5.01 1.67
N HIS A 91 9.20 4.74 0.51
CA HIS A 91 9.71 5.77 -0.38
C HIS A 91 8.59 6.68 -0.92
N LEU A 92 7.43 6.09 -1.24
CA LEU A 92 6.20 6.82 -1.57
C LEU A 92 5.50 7.45 -0.34
N LYS A 93 6.15 7.43 0.83
CA LYS A 93 5.69 8.01 2.09
C LYS A 93 4.32 7.48 2.58
N TRP A 94 3.93 6.28 2.14
CA TRP A 94 2.62 5.70 2.47
C TRP A 94 1.44 6.60 2.05
N ASP A 95 1.62 7.39 0.98
CA ASP A 95 0.57 8.24 0.44
C ASP A 95 -0.55 7.38 -0.15
N LEU A 96 -1.69 7.33 0.57
CA LEU A 96 -2.85 6.55 0.16
C LEU A 96 -3.46 7.06 -1.15
N ASP A 97 -3.35 8.36 -1.48
CA ASP A 97 -3.85 8.87 -2.76
C ASP A 97 -3.02 8.33 -3.94
N ILE A 98 -1.71 8.17 -3.77
CA ILE A 98 -0.84 7.56 -4.78
C ILE A 98 -1.11 6.06 -4.88
N LEU A 99 -1.14 5.37 -3.73
CA LEU A 99 -1.28 3.92 -3.67
C LEU A 99 -2.65 3.44 -4.20
N GLU A 100 -3.75 4.09 -3.79
CA GLU A 100 -5.11 3.73 -4.23
C GLU A 100 -5.34 3.97 -5.73
N LYS A 101 -4.74 5.03 -6.29
CA LYS A 101 -4.88 5.34 -7.73
C LYS A 101 -4.03 4.44 -8.62
N SER A 102 -2.96 3.86 -8.07
CA SER A 102 -1.92 3.19 -8.86
C SER A 102 -1.88 1.66 -8.66
N LEU A 103 -2.44 1.16 -7.56
CA LEU A 103 -2.48 -0.27 -7.23
C LEU A 103 -3.93 -0.76 -7.21
N SER A 104 -4.16 -2.00 -7.64
CA SER A 104 -5.47 -2.61 -7.48
C SER A 104 -5.74 -2.95 -6.01
N VAL A 105 -7.03 -3.06 -5.66
CA VAL A 105 -7.49 -3.38 -4.29
C VAL A 105 -6.78 -4.62 -3.72
N PRO A 106 -6.60 -5.73 -4.47
CA PRO A 106 -5.86 -6.88 -3.96
C PRO A 106 -4.39 -6.61 -3.65
N VAL A 107 -3.69 -5.86 -4.50
CA VAL A 107 -2.27 -5.55 -4.29
C VAL A 107 -2.09 -4.65 -3.08
N LEU A 108 -2.93 -3.62 -2.93
CA LEU A 108 -2.89 -2.73 -1.79
C LEU A 108 -3.28 -3.44 -0.48
N ASN A 109 -4.25 -4.36 -0.54
CA ASN A 109 -4.59 -5.22 0.59
C ASN A 109 -3.40 -6.11 1.01
N MET A 110 -2.69 -6.73 0.05
CA MET A 110 -1.49 -7.52 0.35
C MET A 110 -0.40 -6.66 1.01
N LEU A 111 -0.14 -5.47 0.46
CA LEU A 111 0.86 -4.53 0.97
C LEU A 111 0.56 -4.10 2.42
N LEU A 112 -0.69 -3.72 2.71
CA LEU A 112 -1.06 -3.23 4.03
C LEU A 112 -1.15 -4.36 5.07
N ASN A 113 -1.55 -5.58 4.68
CA ASN A 113 -1.46 -6.74 5.57
C ASN A 113 0.00 -7.06 5.92
N GLU A 114 0.92 -6.94 4.96
CA GLU A 114 2.34 -7.11 5.23
C GLU A 114 2.88 -6.00 6.14
N LEU A 115 2.41 -4.75 5.98
CA LEU A 115 2.72 -3.66 6.90
C LEU A 115 2.28 -3.99 8.33
N LEU A 116 1.06 -4.50 8.53
CA LEU A 116 0.57 -4.94 9.84
C LEU A 116 1.47 -6.05 10.42
N CYS A 117 1.87 -7.02 9.58
CA CYS A 117 2.74 -8.12 9.97
C CYS A 117 4.11 -7.64 10.48
N VAL A 118 4.83 -6.81 9.70
CA VAL A 118 6.14 -6.27 10.14
C VAL A 118 6.03 -5.32 11.33
N SER A 119 4.87 -4.69 11.50
CA SER A 119 4.56 -3.84 12.65
C SER A 119 4.17 -4.62 13.92
N LYS A 120 4.30 -5.95 13.88
CA LYS A 120 4.01 -6.89 14.98
C LYS A 120 2.54 -6.83 15.46
N VAL A 121 1.60 -6.51 14.57
CA VAL A 121 0.17 -6.64 14.88
C VAL A 121 -0.18 -8.14 14.91
N PRO A 122 -0.73 -8.67 16.03
CA PRO A 122 -1.00 -10.10 16.12
C PRO A 122 -2.04 -10.57 15.08
N PRO A 123 -1.77 -11.66 14.33
CA PRO A 123 -2.72 -12.18 13.36
C PRO A 123 -4.06 -12.57 14.00
N GLY A 124 -5.17 -12.19 13.36
CA GLY A 124 -6.53 -12.53 13.81
C GLY A 124 -7.07 -11.67 14.95
N THR A 125 -6.27 -10.76 15.51
CA THR A 125 -6.76 -9.77 16.48
C THR A 125 -7.56 -8.69 15.77
N LYS A 126 -8.74 -8.34 16.30
CA LYS A 126 -9.49 -7.19 15.82
C LYS A 126 -8.81 -5.91 16.27
N HIS A 127 -8.61 -4.98 15.34
CA HIS A 127 -7.96 -3.70 15.65
C HIS A 127 -8.72 -2.87 16.70
N VAL A 128 -10.05 -3.02 16.79
CA VAL A 128 -10.89 -2.32 17.78
C VAL A 128 -10.61 -2.77 19.22
N ASP A 129 -10.08 -3.98 19.41
CA ASP A 129 -9.73 -4.51 20.74
C ASP A 129 -8.34 -4.05 21.21
N MET A 130 -7.59 -3.34 20.35
CA MET A 130 -6.24 -2.86 20.65
C MET A 130 -6.27 -1.41 21.13
N ASP A 131 -5.58 -1.13 22.24
CA ASP A 131 -5.44 0.24 22.74
C ASP A 131 -4.32 1.00 22.00
N LEU A 132 -4.70 1.79 21.00
CA LEU A 132 -3.78 2.62 20.20
C LEU A 132 -2.88 3.54 21.04
N ALA A 133 -3.30 3.96 22.23
CA ALA A 133 -2.52 4.84 23.08
C ALA A 133 -1.30 4.14 23.67
N THR A 134 -1.38 2.84 23.93
CA THR A 134 -0.30 2.03 24.54
C THR A 134 0.64 1.39 23.52
N LEU A 135 0.20 1.28 22.25
CA LEU A 135 1.02 0.70 21.19
C LEU A 135 2.23 1.58 20.82
N PRO A 136 3.31 0.94 20.31
CA PRO A 136 4.38 1.64 19.61
C PRO A 136 3.81 2.59 18.53
N PRO A 137 4.36 3.80 18.36
CA PRO A 137 3.82 4.78 17.42
C PRO A 137 3.74 4.26 15.97
N THR A 138 4.70 3.42 15.56
CA THR A 138 4.72 2.77 14.24
C THR A 138 3.66 1.71 14.08
N THR A 139 3.42 0.89 15.11
CA THR A 139 2.34 -0.10 15.13
C THR A 139 0.96 0.56 15.11
N ALA A 140 0.76 1.60 15.92
CA ALA A 140 -0.47 2.39 15.89
C ALA A 140 -0.70 2.99 14.49
N MET A 141 0.33 3.58 13.88
CA MET A 141 0.23 4.15 12.53
C MET A 141 -0.08 3.11 11.45
N ALA A 142 0.49 1.90 11.54
CA ALA A 142 0.18 0.80 10.61
C ALA A 142 -1.30 0.39 10.70
N ILE A 143 -1.84 0.27 11.91
CA ILE A 143 -3.26 0.01 12.14
C ILE A 143 -4.11 1.15 11.55
N LEU A 144 -3.72 2.41 11.77
CA LEU A 144 -4.45 3.55 11.20
C LEU A 144 -4.44 3.56 9.67
N LEU A 145 -3.30 3.33 9.03
CA LEU A 145 -3.20 3.28 7.57
C LEU A 145 -4.12 2.20 6.99
N TYR A 146 -4.14 1.01 7.59
CA TYR A 146 -5.04 -0.06 7.15
C TYR A 146 -6.51 0.33 7.28
N ASN A 147 -6.94 0.82 8.45
CA ASN A 147 -8.34 1.15 8.69
C ASN A 147 -8.81 2.36 7.85
N ARG A 148 -7.93 3.34 7.62
CA ARG A 148 -8.20 4.45 6.69
C ARG A 148 -8.40 3.96 5.27
N TRP A 149 -7.47 3.15 4.76
CA TRP A 149 -7.61 2.53 3.43
C TRP A 149 -8.89 1.69 3.32
N ALA A 150 -9.22 0.89 4.34
CA ALA A 150 -10.42 0.07 4.35
C ALA A 150 -11.69 0.91 4.15
N ILE A 151 -11.84 1.97 4.93
CA ILE A 151 -12.99 2.88 4.84
C ILE A 151 -13.01 3.64 3.52
N ARG A 152 -11.87 4.17 3.06
CA ARG A 152 -11.75 4.86 1.77
C ARG A 152 -12.14 3.94 0.61
N THR A 153 -11.68 2.69 0.64
CA THR A 153 -12.01 1.67 -0.37
C THR A 153 -13.51 1.35 -0.37
N ILE A 154 -14.14 1.20 0.80
CA ILE A 154 -15.59 0.97 0.91
C ILE A 154 -16.35 2.15 0.29
N VAL A 155 -16.00 3.38 0.67
CA VAL A 155 -16.64 4.60 0.15
C VAL A 155 -16.45 4.71 -1.37
N GLN A 156 -15.23 4.53 -1.86
CA GLN A 156 -14.93 4.57 -3.30
C GLN A 156 -15.71 3.51 -4.09
N SER A 157 -15.83 2.29 -3.55
CA SER A 157 -16.58 1.19 -4.17
C SER A 157 -18.09 1.43 -4.26
N SER A 158 -18.61 2.42 -3.51
CA SER A 158 -20.03 2.78 -3.55
C SER A 158 -20.39 3.72 -4.70
N PHE A 159 -19.40 4.33 -5.36
CA PHE A 159 -19.64 5.19 -6.51
C PHE A 159 -19.73 4.38 -7.82
N PRO A 160 -20.62 4.76 -8.75
CA PRO A 160 -20.72 4.10 -10.04
C PRO A 160 -19.46 4.37 -10.87
N VAL A 161 -18.66 3.32 -11.14
CA VAL A 161 -17.49 3.42 -12.02
C VAL A 161 -17.92 3.20 -13.47
N LYS A 162 -17.52 4.12 -14.35
CA LYS A 162 -17.73 3.97 -15.79
C LYS A 162 -16.88 2.81 -16.31
N GLN A 163 -17.51 1.72 -16.70
CA GLN A 163 -16.79 0.58 -17.26
C GLN A 163 -16.11 0.98 -18.58
N ALA A 164 -14.81 0.73 -18.67
CA ALA A 164 -14.08 0.85 -19.94
C ALA A 164 -14.68 -0.15 -20.93
N LYS A 165 -14.89 0.28 -22.18
CA LYS A 165 -15.36 -0.64 -23.24
C LYS A 165 -14.32 -1.77 -23.38
N PRO A 166 -14.71 -3.05 -23.25
CA PRO A 166 -13.78 -4.15 -23.45
C PRO A 166 -13.20 -4.07 -24.85
N GLY A 167 -11.87 -4.16 -24.96
CA GLY A 167 -11.20 -4.41 -26.23
C GLY A 167 -11.49 -5.84 -26.73
N PRO A 168 -10.92 -6.25 -27.88
CA PRO A 168 -11.08 -7.62 -28.38
C PRO A 168 -10.65 -8.63 -27.32
N PRO A 169 -11.49 -9.63 -26.98
CA PRO A 169 -11.18 -10.56 -25.91
C PRO A 169 -10.03 -11.49 -26.32
N GLN A 170 -8.89 -11.37 -25.64
CA GLN A 170 -7.94 -12.48 -25.53
C GLN A 170 -8.33 -13.32 -24.32
N LEU A 171 -8.54 -14.62 -24.52
CA LEU A 171 -9.05 -15.54 -23.48
C LEU A 171 -8.21 -15.52 -22.19
N SER A 172 -6.88 -15.39 -22.30
CA SER A 172 -5.97 -15.33 -21.14
C SER A 172 -6.16 -14.05 -20.30
N VAL A 173 -6.32 -12.91 -20.96
CA VAL A 173 -6.53 -11.60 -20.33
C VAL A 173 -7.90 -11.53 -19.66
N MET A 174 -8.91 -12.15 -20.29
CA MET A 174 -10.27 -12.20 -19.75
C MET A 174 -10.33 -13.02 -18.44
N ASN A 175 -9.63 -14.16 -18.39
CA ASN A 175 -9.58 -14.99 -17.18
C ASN A 175 -8.87 -14.27 -16.00
N GLN A 176 -7.77 -13.58 -16.27
CA GLN A 176 -7.05 -12.79 -15.24
C GLN A 176 -7.91 -11.65 -14.70
N MET A 177 -8.59 -10.91 -15.58
CA MET A 177 -9.47 -9.80 -15.20
C MET A 177 -10.65 -10.28 -14.35
N GLN A 178 -11.22 -11.44 -14.68
CA GLN A 178 -12.32 -12.02 -13.91
C GLN A 178 -11.84 -12.46 -12.52
N GLN A 179 -10.67 -13.09 -12.43
CA GLN A 179 -10.08 -13.50 -11.16
C GLN A 179 -9.77 -12.30 -10.25
N GLU A 180 -9.22 -11.23 -10.80
CA GLU A 180 -8.94 -10.01 -10.05
C GLU A 180 -10.23 -9.33 -9.54
N LYS A 181 -11.28 -9.35 -10.35
CA LYS A 181 -12.60 -8.83 -9.97
C LYS A 181 -13.19 -9.64 -8.80
N GLU A 182 -13.15 -10.97 -8.87
CA GLU A 182 -13.63 -11.84 -7.80
C GLU A 182 -12.85 -11.61 -6.50
N LEU A 183 -11.52 -11.49 -6.59
CA LEU A 183 -10.68 -11.20 -5.43
C LEU A 183 -11.01 -9.83 -4.83
N THR A 184 -11.25 -8.83 -5.66
CA THR A 184 -11.68 -7.49 -5.23
C THR A 184 -13.02 -7.54 -4.51
N GLU A 185 -14.01 -8.26 -5.05
CA GLU A 185 -15.33 -8.42 -4.43
C GLU A 185 -15.25 -9.14 -3.08
N ASN A 186 -14.43 -10.19 -2.98
CA ASN A 186 -14.18 -10.91 -1.73
C ASN A 186 -13.55 -10.01 -0.65
N ILE A 187 -12.55 -9.20 -1.03
CA ILE A 187 -11.94 -8.23 -0.12
C ILE A 187 -12.98 -7.20 0.32
N LEU A 188 -13.72 -6.60 -0.62
CA LEU A 188 -14.76 -5.62 -0.30
C LEU A 188 -15.83 -6.16 0.64
N LYS A 189 -16.19 -7.45 0.52
CA LYS A 189 -17.11 -8.10 1.44
C LYS A 189 -16.54 -8.11 2.87
N VAL A 190 -15.30 -8.56 3.05
CA VAL A 190 -14.62 -8.56 4.35
C VAL A 190 -14.50 -7.14 4.91
N LEU A 191 -14.10 -6.17 4.08
CA LEU A 191 -13.97 -4.76 4.48
C LEU A 191 -15.32 -4.21 4.99
N LYS A 192 -16.42 -4.52 4.30
CA LYS A 192 -17.77 -4.10 4.72
C LYS A 192 -18.22 -4.76 6.02
N GLU A 193 -17.89 -6.03 6.23
CA GLU A 193 -18.19 -6.75 7.47
C GLU A 193 -17.46 -6.14 8.69
N GLN A 194 -16.24 -5.61 8.49
CA GLN A 194 -15.45 -4.94 9.53
C GLN A 194 -15.55 -3.40 9.54
N ALA A 195 -16.48 -2.82 8.78
CA ALA A 195 -16.55 -1.37 8.60
C ALA A 195 -16.81 -0.62 9.92
N SER A 196 -17.70 -1.14 10.75
CA SER A 196 -18.00 -0.56 12.07
C SER A 196 -16.79 -0.57 12.98
N ASP A 197 -16.05 -1.69 13.04
CA ASP A 197 -14.81 -1.81 13.83
C ASP A 197 -13.75 -0.81 13.32
N SER A 198 -13.62 -0.66 12.01
CA SER A 198 -12.69 0.30 11.39
C SER A 198 -13.04 1.74 11.76
N ILE A 199 -14.33 2.11 11.74
CA ILE A 199 -14.80 3.44 12.17
C ILE A 199 -14.44 3.68 13.64
N LEU A 200 -14.71 2.74 14.53
CA LEU A 200 -14.41 2.87 15.96
C LEU A 200 -12.90 3.04 16.22
N VAL A 201 -12.05 2.31 15.49
CA VAL A 201 -10.59 2.47 15.55
C VAL A 201 -10.18 3.89 15.13
N LEU A 202 -10.74 4.40 14.04
CA LEU A 202 -10.46 5.75 13.56
C LEU A 202 -10.98 6.83 14.53
N GLU A 203 -12.13 6.63 15.16
CA GLU A 203 -12.63 7.53 16.21
C GLU A 203 -11.74 7.51 17.46
N ALA A 204 -11.22 6.34 17.85
CA ALA A 204 -10.24 6.23 18.92
C ALA A 204 -8.93 6.97 18.59
N ALA A 205 -8.51 6.94 17.32
CA ALA A 205 -7.34 7.66 16.83
C ALA A 205 -7.45 9.17 17.04
N LEU A 206 -8.64 9.75 16.89
CA LEU A 206 -8.87 11.18 17.10
C LEU A 206 -8.63 11.63 18.55
N LYS A 207 -8.64 10.69 19.50
CA LYS A 207 -8.37 10.96 20.93
C LYS A 207 -6.88 10.93 21.26
N LEU A 208 -6.03 10.49 20.32
CA LEU A 208 -4.58 10.50 20.50
C LEU A 208 -4.07 11.94 20.51
N ASN A 209 -3.28 12.27 21.51
CA ASN A 209 -2.61 13.56 21.72
C ASN A 209 -1.09 13.43 21.56
N LYS A 210 -0.64 12.53 20.68
CA LYS A 210 0.77 12.24 20.43
C LYS A 210 1.02 12.11 18.93
N ASP A 211 2.18 12.58 18.50
CA ASP A 211 2.65 12.37 17.14
C ASP A 211 2.88 10.88 16.89
N LEU A 212 2.60 10.46 15.67
CA LEU A 212 2.83 9.08 15.23
C LEU A 212 3.98 9.04 14.23
N TYR A 213 4.49 7.85 13.97
CA TYR A 213 5.62 7.63 13.08
C TYR A 213 5.24 6.54 12.11
N VAL A 214 5.49 6.74 10.82
CA VAL A 214 5.30 5.68 9.82
C VAL A 214 6.66 5.09 9.42
N HIS A 215 6.67 3.81 9.07
CA HIS A 215 7.90 3.11 8.70
C HIS A 215 8.61 3.78 7.51
N THR A 216 9.90 4.05 7.66
CA THR A 216 10.83 4.41 6.58
C THR A 216 11.57 3.17 6.09
N MET A 217 12.25 3.25 4.93
CA MET A 217 13.14 2.18 4.44
C MET A 217 14.13 1.75 5.53
N ARG A 218 14.74 2.72 6.23
CA ARG A 218 15.65 2.46 7.36
C ARG A 218 14.98 1.68 8.49
N THR A 219 13.79 2.07 8.94
CA THR A 219 13.13 1.34 10.04
C THR A 219 12.71 -0.07 9.62
N LEU A 220 12.38 -0.28 8.35
CA LEU A 220 12.07 -1.60 7.80
C LEU A 220 13.31 -2.48 7.76
N ASP A 221 14.48 -1.92 7.43
CA ASP A 221 15.75 -2.64 7.51
C ASP A 221 16.06 -3.12 8.92
N LEU A 222 15.88 -2.24 9.92
CA LEU A 222 16.09 -2.61 11.32
C LEU A 222 15.14 -3.73 11.77
N LEU A 223 13.89 -3.74 11.30
CA LEU A 223 12.93 -4.81 11.60
C LEU A 223 13.28 -6.15 10.92
N ALA A 224 14.01 -6.11 9.81
CA ALA A 224 14.43 -7.29 9.08
C ALA A 224 15.71 -7.94 9.65
N MET A 225 16.42 -7.26 10.56
CA MET A 225 17.60 -7.81 11.23
C MET A 225 17.21 -8.90 12.24
N GLU A 226 18.09 -9.89 12.43
CA GLU A 226 17.85 -11.00 13.36
C GLU A 226 17.64 -10.50 14.82
N PRO A 227 16.73 -11.13 15.58
CA PRO A 227 16.51 -10.80 17.00
C PRO A 227 17.84 -10.89 17.78
N GLY A 228 18.31 -9.75 18.32
CA GLY A 228 19.59 -9.64 19.03
C GLY A 228 20.65 -8.78 18.34
N MET A 229 20.46 -8.39 17.07
CA MET A 229 21.33 -7.43 16.37
C MET A 229 20.84 -5.98 16.45
N VAL A 230 19.62 -5.76 16.94
CA VAL A 230 18.99 -4.44 17.12
C VAL A 230 19.12 -4.01 18.58
N ASN A 231 19.65 -2.82 18.79
CA ASN A 231 19.89 -2.17 20.09
C ASN A 231 18.60 -1.62 20.76
N GLY A 232 17.43 -2.21 20.47
CA GLY A 232 16.14 -1.74 20.98
C GLY A 232 15.57 -0.50 20.26
N GLU A 233 16.27 0.04 19.25
CA GLU A 233 15.88 1.22 18.47
C GLU A 233 14.63 1.05 17.58
N THR A 234 13.87 -0.03 17.69
CA THR A 234 12.71 -0.27 16.80
C THR A 234 11.36 -0.24 17.52
N GLU A 235 11.31 -0.45 18.84
CA GLU A 235 10.04 -0.63 19.56
C GLU A 235 9.50 0.67 20.19
N SER A 236 10.36 1.66 20.43
CA SER A 236 10.01 3.00 20.97
C SER A 236 10.42 4.14 20.04
N SER A 237 10.78 3.80 18.80
CA SER A 237 11.60 4.66 17.95
C SER A 237 10.83 5.78 17.27
N THR A 238 11.30 7.01 17.46
CA THR A 238 10.97 8.16 16.61
C THR A 238 11.74 8.14 15.28
N ALA A 239 12.41 7.03 14.92
CA ALA A 239 13.19 6.91 13.69
C ALA A 239 12.35 6.77 12.41
N GLY A 240 11.03 6.59 12.55
CA GLY A 240 10.10 6.65 11.42
C GLY A 240 9.92 8.06 10.87
N LEU A 241 9.14 8.18 9.81
CA LEU A 241 8.70 9.48 9.30
C LEU A 241 7.62 10.00 10.24
N LYS A 242 7.90 11.11 10.91
CA LYS A 242 6.99 11.77 11.85
C LYS A 242 5.75 12.30 11.11
N ILE A 243 4.57 11.95 11.62
CA ILE A 243 3.27 12.50 11.23
C ILE A 243 2.74 13.30 12.42
N LYS A 244 2.49 14.59 12.22
CA LYS A 244 1.97 15.45 13.29
C LYS A 244 0.57 14.99 13.69
N THR A 245 0.24 15.17 14.97
CA THR A 245 -1.08 14.85 15.52
C THR A 245 -2.20 15.54 14.71
N GLU A 246 -2.05 16.82 14.38
CA GLU A 246 -3.03 17.59 13.62
C GLU A 246 -3.20 17.07 12.19
N GLU A 247 -2.09 16.68 11.55
CA GLU A 247 -2.08 16.12 10.21
C GLU A 247 -2.80 14.76 10.17
N MET A 248 -2.52 13.90 11.15
CA MET A 248 -3.19 12.61 11.31
C MET A 248 -4.69 12.80 11.57
N GLN A 249 -5.06 13.66 12.53
CA GLN A 249 -6.45 13.94 12.86
C GLN A 249 -7.21 14.53 11.66
N CYS A 250 -6.57 15.40 10.87
CA CYS A 250 -7.16 16.01 9.67
C CYS A 250 -7.55 14.94 8.66
N GLN A 251 -6.61 14.04 8.38
CA GLN A 251 -6.80 12.92 7.47
C GLN A 251 -7.89 11.95 7.96
N VAL A 252 -7.86 11.57 9.23
CA VAL A 252 -8.86 10.67 9.84
C VAL A 252 -10.26 11.31 9.84
N CYS A 253 -10.38 12.59 10.16
CA CYS A 253 -11.65 13.32 10.09
C CYS A 253 -12.20 13.33 8.66
N TYR A 254 -11.37 13.54 7.65
CA TYR A 254 -11.84 13.52 6.26
C TYR A 254 -12.40 12.15 5.87
N ASP A 255 -11.65 11.08 6.17
CA ASP A 255 -12.04 9.71 5.84
C ASP A 255 -13.32 9.28 6.61
N LEU A 256 -13.44 9.63 7.90
CA LEU A 256 -14.65 9.41 8.69
C LEU A 256 -15.84 10.22 8.17
N GLY A 257 -15.64 11.48 7.79
CA GLY A 257 -16.68 12.32 7.20
C GLY A 257 -17.26 11.70 5.93
N ALA A 258 -16.38 11.19 5.05
CA ALA A 258 -16.79 10.48 3.84
C ALA A 258 -17.58 9.19 4.14
N ALA A 259 -17.14 8.42 5.16
CA ALA A 259 -17.82 7.21 5.60
C ALA A 259 -19.24 7.49 6.13
N TYR A 260 -19.37 8.45 7.05
CA TYR A 260 -20.67 8.83 7.61
C TYR A 260 -21.60 9.43 6.55
N PHE A 261 -21.06 10.21 5.61
CA PHE A 261 -21.85 10.76 4.52
C PHE A 261 -22.43 9.65 3.63
N GLN A 262 -21.62 8.63 3.31
CA GLN A 262 -22.08 7.46 2.58
C GLN A 262 -23.19 6.69 3.33
N GLN A 263 -23.04 6.53 4.65
CA GLN A 263 -24.05 5.91 5.52
C GLN A 263 -25.32 6.74 5.67
N GLY A 264 -25.26 8.05 5.43
CA GLY A 264 -26.40 8.96 5.52
C GLY A 264 -27.58 8.56 4.63
N SER A 265 -27.31 7.83 3.54
CA SER A 265 -28.34 7.27 2.66
C SER A 265 -29.27 6.26 3.35
N THR A 266 -28.78 5.56 4.38
CA THR A 266 -29.56 4.57 5.17
C THR A 266 -29.84 5.04 6.59
N ASN A 267 -29.04 5.96 7.13
CA ASN A 267 -29.21 6.54 8.46
C ASN A 267 -29.00 8.06 8.40
N SER A 268 -30.09 8.82 8.31
CA SER A 268 -30.03 10.29 8.20
C SER A 268 -29.25 10.96 9.34
N ALA A 269 -29.24 10.38 10.55
CA ALA A 269 -28.47 10.92 11.67
C ALA A 269 -26.95 10.89 11.43
N ALA A 270 -26.46 10.02 10.53
CA ALA A 270 -25.06 9.99 10.15
C ALA A 270 -24.61 11.25 9.40
N TYR A 271 -25.52 12.02 8.78
CA TYR A 271 -25.16 13.28 8.14
C TYR A 271 -24.65 14.33 9.13
N GLU A 272 -25.12 14.32 10.37
CA GLU A 272 -24.60 15.22 11.40
C GLU A 272 -23.16 14.85 11.79
N ASN A 273 -22.88 13.56 11.99
CA ASN A 273 -21.52 13.09 12.21
C ASN A 273 -20.61 13.45 11.03
N ALA A 274 -21.08 13.25 9.79
CA ALA A 274 -20.33 13.61 8.59
C ALA A 274 -19.99 15.10 8.56
N ARG A 275 -20.99 15.94 8.84
CA ARG A 275 -20.87 17.40 8.92
C ARG A 275 -19.79 17.78 9.94
N GLU A 276 -19.89 17.28 11.17
CA GLU A 276 -18.91 17.57 12.23
C GLU A 276 -17.49 17.21 11.82
N LYS A 277 -17.28 16.01 11.25
CA LYS A 277 -15.95 15.58 10.80
C LYS A 277 -15.38 16.47 9.69
N PHE A 278 -16.19 16.84 8.69
CA PHE A 278 -15.73 17.75 7.63
C PHE A 278 -15.42 19.17 8.14
N PHE A 279 -16.20 19.69 9.09
CA PHE A 279 -15.88 20.97 9.75
C PHE A 279 -14.54 20.89 10.47
N ARG A 280 -14.30 19.81 11.24
CA ARG A 280 -13.02 19.62 11.93
C ARG A 280 -11.84 19.50 10.97
N THR A 281 -12.01 18.80 9.84
CA THR A 281 -11.00 18.76 8.77
C THR A 281 -10.66 20.17 8.26
N LYS A 282 -11.68 21.00 8.00
CA LYS A 282 -11.47 22.38 7.53
C LYS A 282 -10.70 23.23 8.54
N GLU A 283 -11.01 23.11 9.83
CA GLU A 283 -10.30 23.80 10.91
C GLU A 283 -8.83 23.40 10.97
N LEU A 284 -8.55 22.09 10.99
CA LEU A 284 -7.18 21.57 11.05
C LEU A 284 -6.35 21.99 9.83
N ILE A 285 -6.94 22.03 8.62
CA ILE A 285 -6.25 22.56 7.43
C ILE A 285 -5.88 24.03 7.60
N ALA A 286 -6.74 24.84 8.21
CA ALA A 286 -6.45 26.25 8.46
C ALA A 286 -5.32 26.42 9.49
N GLU A 287 -5.36 25.66 10.59
CA GLU A 287 -4.33 25.64 11.62
C GLU A 287 -2.95 25.26 11.04
N MET A 288 -2.89 24.18 10.25
CA MET A 288 -1.65 23.71 9.62
C MET A 288 -1.06 24.69 8.59
N ARG A 289 -1.88 25.53 7.95
CA ARG A 289 -1.40 26.58 7.02
C ARG A 289 -0.88 27.82 7.73
N SER A 290 -1.26 28.02 8.98
CA SER A 290 -0.85 29.16 9.79
C SER A 290 0.44 28.92 10.60
N ALA A 291 0.92 27.68 10.62
CA ALA A 291 2.12 27.22 11.33
C ALA A 291 3.31 27.05 10.38
#